data_AF-A0A1W9SAD7-F1
#
_entry.id   AF-A0A1W9SAD7-F1
#
_cell.length_a   1.000
_cell.length_b   1.000
_cell.length_c   1.000
_cell.angle_alpha   90.00
_cell.angle_beta   90.00
_cell.angle_gamma   90.00
#
_symmetry.space_group_name_H-M   'P 1'
#
loop_
_entity.id
_entity.type
_entity.pdbx_description
1 polymer ?
#
loop_
_entity_poly.entity_id
_entity_poly.type
_entity_poly.pdbx_seq_one_letter_code
_entity_poly.pdbx_strand_id
1 'polypeptide(L)'
;MTTKKALFLELANPDKDGFSRKVLVEEFTGRYARLQMGNGGDWCRSDGSLGREFNLRRNKKGNKIISVKLEGKKKLSINKTIRSDIKKEIQSKKCAILYTSKVQVDHKDGHNDDPSVLELSTQKLEDFQPLSQSANVAKRQHCKICRKTKKRFDARVLGYSVESIKGNGVYSGTCVGCYWYDPKEFNKLVSKSFKKKV
;
A
#
# COMPACT_ATOMS: atom_id res chain seq x y z
N MET A 1 7.86 28.79 -18.28
CA MET A 1 6.80 29.23 -17.32
C MET A 1 6.99 28.54 -15.98
N THR A 2 7.04 29.28 -14.88
CA THR A 2 7.08 28.70 -13.52
C THR A 2 5.78 27.99 -13.19
N THR A 3 5.86 26.74 -12.72
CA THR A 3 4.67 25.93 -12.37
C THR A 3 4.05 26.42 -11.06
N LYS A 4 2.74 26.20 -10.87
CA LYS A 4 2.07 26.51 -9.58
C LYS A 4 2.72 25.76 -8.40
N LYS A 5 3.20 24.53 -8.63
CA LYS A 5 3.99 23.78 -7.65
C LYS A 5 5.23 24.56 -7.21
N ALA A 6 6.06 25.00 -8.17
CA ALA A 6 7.29 25.71 -7.86
C ALA A 6 7.02 27.03 -7.11
N LEU A 7 6.02 27.80 -7.57
CA LEU A 7 5.60 29.03 -6.89
C LEU A 7 5.15 28.79 -5.44
N PHE A 8 4.38 27.72 -5.21
CA PHE A 8 3.94 27.40 -3.85
C PHE A 8 5.10 26.93 -2.97
N LEU A 9 6.04 26.12 -3.49
CA LEU A 9 7.20 25.68 -2.72
C LEU A 9 8.10 26.85 -2.33
N GLU A 10 8.28 27.82 -3.22
CA GLU A 10 8.98 29.07 -2.92
C GLU A 10 8.29 29.83 -1.78
N LEU A 11 6.97 30.03 -1.89
CA LEU A 11 6.20 30.79 -0.88
C LEU A 11 6.11 30.07 0.47
N ALA A 12 5.94 28.75 0.45
CA ALA A 12 5.75 27.92 1.63
C ALA A 12 7.07 27.59 2.35
N ASN A 13 8.20 27.70 1.64
CA ASN A 13 9.56 27.45 2.11
C ASN A 13 9.68 26.21 3.02
N PRO A 14 9.39 25.00 2.49
CA PRO A 14 9.41 23.80 3.30
C PRO A 14 10.82 23.40 3.72
N ASP A 15 10.91 22.73 4.86
CA ASP A 15 12.16 22.14 5.34
C ASP A 15 12.57 20.89 4.54
N LYS A 16 13.72 20.31 4.92
CA LYS A 16 14.28 19.09 4.31
C LYS A 16 13.33 17.89 4.36
N ASP A 17 12.46 17.82 5.36
CA ASP A 17 11.51 16.74 5.58
C ASP A 17 10.16 16.99 4.89
N GLY A 18 10.00 18.17 4.29
CA GLY A 18 8.84 18.59 3.51
C GLY A 18 7.72 19.18 4.35
N PHE A 19 8.00 19.67 5.56
CA PHE A 19 7.05 20.43 6.34
C PHE A 19 7.15 21.92 5.99
N SER A 20 6.00 22.57 5.83
CA SER A 20 5.95 24.01 5.53
C SER A 20 5.21 24.77 6.63
N ARG A 21 5.36 26.10 6.61
CA ARG A 21 4.41 26.98 7.30
C ARG A 21 3.02 26.85 6.67
N LYS A 22 2.00 27.29 7.41
CA LYS A 22 0.65 27.47 6.86
C LYS A 22 0.67 28.69 5.94
N VAL A 23 0.33 28.49 4.67
CA VAL A 23 0.22 29.57 3.68
C VAL A 23 -1.25 29.90 3.48
N LEU A 24 -1.61 31.15 3.72
CA LEU A 24 -2.96 31.68 3.59
C LEU A 24 -3.27 32.01 2.12
N VAL A 25 -4.53 31.87 1.70
CA VAL A 25 -4.94 32.19 0.32
C VAL A 25 -4.80 33.68 0.02
N GLU A 26 -4.89 34.51 1.06
CA GLU A 26 -4.66 35.94 1.05
C GLU A 26 -3.22 36.31 0.64
N GLU A 27 -2.25 35.40 0.82
CA GLU A 27 -0.86 35.59 0.37
C GLU A 27 -0.68 35.34 -1.14
N PHE A 28 -1.70 34.83 -1.83
CA PHE A 28 -1.64 34.57 -3.27
C PHE A 28 -1.89 35.86 -4.07
N THR A 29 -0.98 36.81 -3.92
CA THR A 29 -1.01 38.12 -4.59
C THR A 29 0.27 38.35 -5.39
N GLY A 30 0.28 39.36 -6.26
CA GLY A 30 1.45 39.69 -7.10
C GLY A 30 1.94 38.48 -7.90
N ARG A 31 3.23 38.13 -7.76
CA ARG A 31 3.84 36.96 -8.43
C ARG A 31 3.19 35.62 -8.06
N TYR A 32 2.51 35.53 -6.92
CA TYR A 32 1.83 34.34 -6.44
C TYR A 32 0.34 34.31 -6.80
N ALA A 33 -0.18 35.31 -7.52
CA ALA A 33 -1.59 35.37 -7.93
C ALA A 33 -2.03 34.13 -8.72
N ARG A 34 -1.11 33.47 -9.44
CA ARG A 34 -1.38 32.21 -10.16
C ARG A 34 -1.74 31.02 -9.24
N LEU A 35 -1.48 31.14 -7.94
CA LEU A 35 -1.87 30.15 -6.93
C LEU A 35 -3.34 30.29 -6.51
N GLN A 36 -4.00 31.41 -6.84
CA GLN A 36 -5.41 31.62 -6.56
C GLN A 36 -6.24 30.43 -7.02
N MET A 37 -7.12 29.99 -6.13
CA MET A 37 -7.88 28.77 -6.31
C MET A 37 -9.19 29.09 -7.03
N GLY A 38 -9.35 28.57 -8.25
CA GLY A 38 -10.66 28.39 -8.85
C GLY A 38 -11.38 27.20 -8.23
N ASN A 39 -12.18 26.48 -9.02
CA ASN A 39 -12.91 25.31 -8.52
C ASN A 39 -12.00 24.15 -8.10
N GLY A 40 -11.87 23.94 -6.78
CA GLY A 40 -11.30 22.73 -6.18
C GLY A 40 -9.76 22.65 -6.21
N GLY A 41 -9.05 23.74 -6.46
CA GLY A 41 -7.59 23.85 -6.24
C GLY A 41 -6.75 22.76 -6.91
N ASP A 42 -6.83 22.63 -8.23
CA ASP A 42 -6.12 21.68 -9.11
C ASP A 42 -4.72 21.24 -8.64
N TRP A 43 -3.85 22.20 -8.32
CA TRP A 43 -2.46 21.95 -7.95
C TRP A 43 -2.28 21.41 -6.52
N CYS A 44 -3.22 21.73 -5.61
CA CYS A 44 -3.18 21.36 -4.20
C CYS A 44 -4.09 20.17 -3.86
N ARG A 45 -4.55 19.42 -4.87
CA ARG A 45 -5.29 18.16 -4.66
C ARG A 45 -4.34 17.05 -4.23
N SER A 46 -4.88 16.04 -3.55
CA SER A 46 -4.13 14.88 -3.07
C SER A 46 -3.51 14.05 -4.22
N ASP A 47 -4.08 14.12 -5.41
CA ASP A 47 -3.62 13.50 -6.67
C ASP A 47 -2.97 14.50 -7.64
N GLY A 48 -3.00 15.79 -7.29
CA GLY A 48 -2.38 16.89 -8.04
C GLY A 48 -0.86 16.91 -7.90
N SER A 49 -0.22 17.88 -8.57
CA SER A 49 1.24 17.97 -8.65
C SER A 49 1.94 18.03 -7.29
N LEU A 50 1.36 18.69 -6.29
CA LEU A 50 1.91 18.72 -4.93
C LEU A 50 1.54 17.46 -4.12
N GLY A 51 0.32 16.95 -4.26
CA GLY A 51 -0.17 15.80 -3.48
C GLY A 51 0.48 14.46 -3.83
N ARG A 52 1.17 14.39 -4.98
CA ARG A 52 2.01 13.24 -5.36
C ARG A 52 3.31 13.18 -4.55
N GLU A 53 3.85 14.32 -4.14
CA GLU A 53 5.16 14.41 -3.46
C GLU A 53 5.06 14.74 -1.98
N PHE A 54 3.98 15.37 -1.54
CA PHE A 54 3.81 15.83 -0.15
C PHE A 54 2.45 15.40 0.41
N ASN A 55 2.39 15.20 1.72
CA ASN A 55 1.12 15.14 2.44
C ASN A 55 0.57 16.56 2.57
N LEU A 56 -0.65 16.79 2.09
CA LEU A 56 -1.25 18.12 2.03
C LEU A 56 -2.35 18.27 3.07
N ARG A 57 -2.26 19.34 3.88
CA ARG A 57 -3.36 19.81 4.71
C ARG A 57 -3.98 21.06 4.13
N ARG A 58 -5.26 20.96 3.79
CA ARG A 58 -6.08 22.07 3.28
C ARG A 58 -7.09 22.43 4.35
N ASN A 59 -6.93 23.59 4.98
CA ASN A 59 -7.93 24.07 5.95
C ASN A 59 -9.03 24.79 5.17
N LYS A 60 -10.29 24.50 5.52
CA LYS A 60 -11.47 25.06 4.86
C LYS A 60 -12.30 25.88 5.84
N LYS A 61 -12.97 26.92 5.34
CA LYS A 61 -14.08 27.61 6.00
C LYS A 61 -15.30 27.44 5.10
N GLY A 62 -16.25 26.62 5.53
CA GLY A 62 -17.27 26.07 4.63
C GLY A 62 -16.64 25.27 3.49
N ASN A 63 -17.06 25.54 2.25
CA ASN A 63 -16.50 24.87 1.06
C ASN A 63 -15.21 25.49 0.53
N LYS A 64 -14.83 26.67 1.02
CA LYS A 64 -13.66 27.41 0.53
C LYS A 64 -12.39 27.00 1.27
N ILE A 65 -11.33 26.68 0.53
CA ILE A 65 -9.99 26.50 1.10
C ILE A 65 -9.46 27.87 1.50
N ILE A 66 -8.99 28.00 2.73
CA ILE A 66 -8.43 29.25 3.27
C ILE A 66 -6.91 29.17 3.47
N SER A 67 -6.35 27.97 3.50
CA SER A 67 -4.90 27.79 3.59
C SER A 67 -4.46 26.39 3.17
N VAL A 68 -3.19 26.31 2.77
CA VAL A 68 -2.51 25.06 2.43
C VAL A 68 -1.24 24.95 3.26
N LYS A 69 -0.96 23.76 3.76
CA LYS A 69 0.26 23.41 4.50
C LYS A 69 0.79 22.06 4.02
N LEU A 70 2.11 21.93 3.90
CA LEU A 70 2.78 20.65 3.71
C LEU A 70 3.04 20.00 5.08
N GLU A 71 2.60 18.75 5.24
CA GLU A 71 2.80 17.93 6.43
C GLU A 71 3.77 16.78 6.13
N GLY A 72 4.91 17.15 5.56
CA GLY A 72 6.00 16.23 5.23
C GLY A 72 5.93 15.67 3.81
N LYS A 73 7.05 15.14 3.34
CA LYS A 73 7.14 14.37 2.10
C LYS A 73 6.23 13.14 2.17
N LYS A 74 5.55 12.86 1.07
CA LYS A 74 4.84 11.60 0.91
C LYS A 74 5.88 10.49 0.88
N LYS A 75 5.64 9.41 1.63
CA LYS A 75 6.49 8.22 1.52
C LYS A 75 6.48 7.78 0.06
N LEU A 76 7.67 7.52 -0.49
CA LEU A 76 7.83 6.98 -1.84
C LEU A 76 6.85 5.82 -2.00
N SER A 77 5.99 5.90 -3.01
CA SER A 77 5.12 4.77 -3.34
C SER A 77 6.01 3.64 -3.78
N ILE A 78 6.11 2.59 -2.96
CA ILE A 78 6.78 1.35 -3.33
C ILE A 78 6.26 0.93 -4.71
N ASN A 79 7.17 0.74 -5.66
CA ASN A 79 6.83 0.24 -6.98
C ASN A 79 6.34 -1.20 -6.83
N LYS A 80 5.04 -1.43 -7.03
CA LYS A 80 4.42 -2.76 -6.94
C LYS A 80 4.25 -3.42 -8.31
N THR A 81 4.99 -2.94 -9.30
CA THR A 81 4.94 -3.52 -10.64
C THR A 81 5.49 -4.93 -10.57
N ILE A 82 4.77 -5.86 -11.19
CA ILE A 82 5.13 -7.27 -11.27
C ILE A 82 5.61 -7.54 -12.69
N ARG A 83 6.74 -8.23 -12.83
CA ARG A 83 7.30 -8.65 -14.12
C ARG A 83 6.24 -9.39 -14.95
N SER A 84 6.19 -9.09 -16.25
CA SER A 84 5.05 -9.46 -17.09
C SER A 84 4.92 -10.98 -17.33
N ASP A 85 6.03 -11.69 -17.41
CA ASP A 85 6.12 -13.15 -17.47
C ASP A 85 5.59 -13.82 -16.19
N ILE A 86 6.05 -13.36 -15.02
CA ILE A 86 5.56 -13.82 -13.71
C ILE A 86 4.05 -13.58 -13.59
N LYS A 87 3.61 -12.37 -13.97
CA LYS A 87 2.20 -12.02 -13.94
C LYS A 87 1.36 -12.97 -14.79
N LYS A 88 1.79 -13.26 -16.03
CA LYS A 88 1.11 -14.21 -16.92
C LYS A 88 1.05 -15.61 -16.32
N GLU A 89 2.17 -16.09 -15.77
CA GLU A 89 2.23 -17.44 -15.20
C GLU A 89 1.38 -17.59 -13.93
N ILE A 90 1.36 -16.59 -13.05
CA ILE A 90 0.49 -16.65 -11.86
C ILE A 90 -0.98 -16.49 -12.25
N GLN A 91 -1.31 -15.67 -13.26
CA GLN A 91 -2.69 -15.50 -13.74
C GLN A 91 -3.30 -16.77 -14.34
N SER A 92 -2.49 -17.70 -14.86
CA SER A 92 -2.98 -18.99 -15.37
C SER A 92 -3.37 -19.97 -14.25
N LYS A 93 -2.98 -19.69 -13.00
CA LYS A 93 -3.23 -20.56 -11.84
C LYS A 93 -4.59 -20.24 -11.20
N LYS A 94 -5.22 -21.25 -10.61
CA LYS A 94 -6.45 -21.08 -9.79
C LYS A 94 -6.12 -20.36 -8.47
N CYS A 95 -7.12 -19.64 -7.94
CA CYS A 95 -7.01 -18.98 -6.64
C CYS A 95 -6.52 -19.94 -5.57
N ALA A 96 -5.51 -19.53 -4.81
CA ALA A 96 -4.91 -20.33 -3.74
C ALA A 96 -5.88 -20.70 -2.60
N ILE A 97 -6.98 -19.95 -2.46
CA ILE A 97 -7.96 -20.12 -1.37
C ILE A 97 -9.29 -20.65 -1.90
N LEU A 98 -9.88 -19.98 -2.90
CA LEU A 98 -11.22 -20.30 -3.39
C LEU A 98 -11.23 -21.23 -4.62
N TYR A 99 -10.06 -21.59 -5.15
CA TYR A 99 -9.91 -22.45 -6.33
C TYR A 99 -10.64 -21.97 -7.61
N THR A 100 -10.97 -20.68 -7.70
CA THR A 100 -11.60 -20.07 -8.88
C THR A 100 -10.59 -19.61 -9.93
N SER A 101 -11.01 -19.49 -11.19
CA SER A 101 -10.14 -19.07 -12.32
C SER A 101 -9.87 -17.56 -12.37
N LYS A 102 -10.80 -16.72 -11.88
CA LYS A 102 -10.66 -15.25 -11.95
C LYS A 102 -9.79 -14.75 -10.80
N VAL A 103 -8.51 -14.55 -11.08
CA VAL A 103 -7.49 -14.21 -10.08
C VAL A 103 -6.81 -12.87 -10.35
N GLN A 104 -6.25 -12.31 -9.29
CA GLN A 104 -5.29 -11.21 -9.25
C GLN A 104 -3.94 -11.79 -8.80
N VAL A 105 -2.86 -11.25 -9.35
CA VAL A 105 -1.50 -11.57 -8.90
C VAL A 105 -1.18 -10.66 -7.74
N ASP A 106 -0.89 -11.25 -6.59
CA ASP A 106 -0.56 -10.51 -5.37
C ASP A 106 0.77 -11.00 -4.79
N HIS A 107 1.49 -10.12 -4.10
CA HIS A 107 2.74 -10.47 -3.43
C HIS A 107 2.43 -11.34 -2.21
N LYS A 108 3.22 -12.38 -1.95
CA LYS A 108 3.11 -13.16 -0.70
C LYS A 108 3.44 -12.31 0.51
N ASP A 109 4.52 -11.54 0.45
CA ASP A 109 4.83 -10.57 1.50
C ASP A 109 3.83 -9.40 1.49
N GLY A 110 2.99 -9.35 2.52
CA GLY A 110 2.00 -8.29 2.69
C GLY A 110 2.59 -6.98 3.21
N HIS A 111 3.78 -7.00 3.82
CA HIS A 111 4.44 -5.82 4.36
C HIS A 111 5.26 -5.09 3.28
N ASN A 112 5.82 -5.81 2.32
CA ASN A 112 6.79 -5.31 1.33
C ASN A 112 8.06 -4.82 2.03
N ASP A 113 8.49 -5.56 3.05
CA ASP A 113 9.69 -5.23 3.82
C ASP A 113 10.95 -5.76 3.12
N ASP A 114 10.83 -6.72 2.20
CA ASP A 114 11.93 -7.23 1.37
C ASP A 114 12.07 -6.42 0.07
N PRO A 115 13.15 -5.64 -0.11
CA PRO A 115 13.37 -4.85 -1.32
C PRO A 115 13.54 -5.70 -2.58
N SER A 116 14.03 -6.94 -2.47
CA SER A 116 14.29 -7.81 -3.62
C SER A 116 13.01 -8.24 -4.35
N VAL A 117 11.88 -8.24 -3.67
CA VAL A 117 10.57 -8.55 -4.29
C VAL A 117 10.01 -7.34 -5.05
N LEU A 118 10.52 -6.14 -4.77
CA LEU A 118 10.05 -4.88 -5.36
C LEU A 118 10.81 -4.51 -6.63
N GLU A 119 12.05 -4.96 -6.75
CA GLU A 119 12.88 -4.75 -7.93
C GLU A 119 12.59 -5.78 -9.03
N LEU A 120 12.24 -5.30 -10.22
CA LEU A 120 11.79 -6.15 -11.34
C LEU A 120 12.83 -7.21 -11.76
N SER A 121 14.12 -6.91 -11.62
CA SER A 121 15.22 -7.80 -11.98
C SER A 121 15.39 -8.96 -11.00
N THR A 122 14.98 -8.81 -9.75
CA THR A 122 15.18 -9.80 -8.67
C THR A 122 13.91 -10.56 -8.30
N GLN A 123 12.75 -10.14 -8.82
CA GLN A 123 11.48 -10.85 -8.64
C GLN A 123 11.55 -12.31 -9.08
N LYS A 124 11.04 -13.20 -8.23
CA LYS A 124 10.89 -14.63 -8.49
C LYS A 124 9.43 -15.01 -8.49
N LEU A 125 9.11 -16.10 -9.18
CA LEU A 125 7.75 -16.63 -9.25
C LEU A 125 7.19 -16.97 -7.85
N GLU A 126 8.03 -17.52 -6.96
CA GLU A 126 7.62 -17.90 -5.60
C GLU A 126 7.20 -16.72 -4.72
N ASP A 127 7.55 -15.48 -5.08
CA ASP A 127 7.19 -14.29 -4.32
C ASP A 127 5.71 -13.89 -4.49
N PHE A 128 5.01 -14.52 -5.44
CA PHE A 128 3.66 -14.16 -5.84
C PHE A 128 2.67 -15.30 -5.66
N GLN A 129 1.40 -14.95 -5.55
CA GLN A 129 0.31 -15.91 -5.43
C GLN A 129 -0.96 -15.46 -6.18
N PRO A 130 -1.74 -16.43 -6.70
CA PRO A 130 -3.02 -16.15 -7.35
C PRO A 130 -4.14 -16.03 -6.31
N LEU A 131 -4.76 -14.86 -6.17
CA LEU A 131 -5.89 -14.63 -5.26
C LEU A 131 -7.10 -14.13 -6.02
N SER A 132 -8.29 -14.62 -5.68
CA SER A 132 -9.53 -13.96 -6.12
C SER A 132 -9.59 -12.54 -5.55
N GLN A 133 -10.41 -11.67 -6.14
CA GLN A 133 -10.58 -10.31 -5.62
C GLN A 133 -10.99 -10.30 -4.14
N SER A 134 -11.93 -11.15 -3.75
CA SER A 134 -12.40 -11.26 -2.36
C SER A 134 -11.28 -11.74 -1.41
N ALA A 135 -10.51 -12.76 -1.82
CA ALA A 135 -9.37 -13.25 -1.03
C ALA A 135 -8.28 -12.19 -0.89
N ASN A 136 -7.99 -11.42 -1.94
CA ASN A 136 -7.01 -10.34 -1.91
C ASN A 136 -7.45 -9.20 -0.97
N VAL A 137 -8.73 -8.84 -0.98
CA VAL A 137 -9.29 -7.85 -0.05
C VAL A 137 -9.15 -8.32 1.39
N ALA A 138 -9.49 -9.58 1.70
CA ALA A 138 -9.32 -10.16 3.02
C ALA A 138 -7.86 -10.12 3.48
N LYS A 139 -6.94 -10.64 2.67
CA LYS A 139 -5.48 -10.57 2.90
C LYS A 139 -5.05 -9.15 3.26
N ARG A 140 -5.46 -8.15 2.46
CA ARG A 140 -5.10 -6.75 2.67
C ARG A 140 -5.57 -6.23 4.04
N GLN A 141 -6.77 -6.58 4.48
CA GLN A 141 -7.28 -6.16 5.79
C GLN A 141 -6.48 -6.79 6.93
N HIS A 142 -6.22 -8.10 6.86
CA HIS A 142 -5.41 -8.78 7.88
C HIS A 142 -3.97 -8.24 7.94
N CYS A 143 -3.33 -7.98 6.79
CA CYS A 143 -2.00 -7.38 6.76
C CYS A 143 -1.98 -5.94 7.31
N LYS A 144 -3.04 -5.15 7.14
CA LYS A 144 -3.15 -3.80 7.76
C LYS A 144 -3.16 -3.91 9.28
N ILE A 145 -3.92 -4.85 9.83
CA ILE A 145 -3.99 -5.09 11.28
C ILE A 145 -2.61 -5.52 11.77
N CYS A 146 -1.98 -6.51 11.13
CA CYS A 146 -0.63 -6.98 11.48
C CYS A 146 0.41 -5.86 11.46
N ARG A 147 0.41 -4.97 10.46
CA ARG A 147 1.32 -3.81 10.44
C ARG A 147 1.14 -2.90 11.65
N LYS A 148 -0.11 -2.68 12.08
CA LYS A 148 -0.45 -1.79 13.20
C LYS A 148 -0.11 -2.42 14.55
N THR A 149 -0.44 -3.70 14.74
CA THR A 149 -0.36 -4.36 16.05
C THR A 149 0.90 -5.20 16.23
N LYS A 150 1.63 -5.47 15.14
CA LYS A 150 2.72 -6.46 15.07
C LYS A 150 2.28 -7.88 15.44
N LYS A 151 0.97 -8.16 15.51
CA LYS A 151 0.42 -9.51 15.68
C LYS A 151 -0.01 -10.06 14.33
N ARG A 152 0.55 -11.22 13.95
CA ARG A 152 0.18 -11.93 12.72
C ARG A 152 -1.26 -12.43 12.85
N PHE A 153 -1.86 -12.73 11.69
CA PHE A 153 -3.17 -13.34 11.65
C PHE A 153 -3.13 -14.74 12.28
N ASP A 154 -4.04 -15.00 13.21
CA ASP A 154 -4.22 -16.30 13.84
C ASP A 154 -5.14 -17.17 12.99
N ALA A 155 -4.56 -18.20 12.35
CA ALA A 155 -5.31 -19.09 11.47
C ALA A 155 -6.35 -19.96 12.20
N ARG A 156 -6.29 -20.08 13.54
CA ARG A 156 -7.32 -20.81 14.30
C ARG A 156 -8.72 -20.22 14.13
N VAL A 157 -8.81 -18.91 13.83
CA VAL A 157 -10.08 -18.22 13.52
C VAL A 157 -10.75 -18.79 12.26
N LEU A 158 -9.98 -19.39 11.34
CA LEU A 158 -10.51 -20.08 10.16
C LEU A 158 -10.76 -21.59 10.40
N GLY A 159 -10.56 -22.07 11.63
CA GLY A 159 -10.73 -23.48 11.99
C GLY A 159 -9.48 -24.36 11.87
N TYR A 160 -8.29 -23.78 11.66
CA TYR A 160 -7.04 -24.54 11.67
C TYR A 160 -6.59 -24.90 13.08
N SER A 161 -5.83 -25.99 13.22
CA SER A 161 -5.30 -26.46 14.52
C SER A 161 -4.14 -25.62 15.04
N VAL A 162 -3.50 -24.82 14.18
CA VAL A 162 -2.35 -23.99 14.50
C VAL A 162 -2.60 -22.56 14.08
N GLU A 163 -2.04 -21.61 14.82
CA GLU A 163 -2.12 -20.18 14.47
C GLU A 163 -1.24 -19.82 13.25
N SER A 164 -0.08 -20.48 13.14
CA SER A 164 0.93 -20.27 12.12
C SER A 164 1.75 -21.55 11.93
N ILE A 165 2.33 -21.75 10.74
CA ILE A 165 3.22 -22.90 10.46
C ILE A 165 4.71 -22.59 10.76
N LYS A 166 5.03 -21.30 11.02
CA LYS A 166 6.37 -20.84 11.43
C LYS A 166 6.27 -19.55 12.23
N GLY A 167 7.04 -19.45 13.30
CA GLY A 167 7.04 -18.32 14.23
C GLY A 167 6.07 -18.52 15.39
N ASN A 168 5.82 -17.44 16.15
CA ASN A 168 5.06 -17.44 17.41
C ASN A 168 3.89 -16.44 17.38
N GLY A 169 3.29 -16.23 16.21
CA GLY A 169 2.19 -15.26 16.03
C GLY A 169 2.61 -13.79 16.08
N VAL A 170 3.87 -13.44 16.37
CA VAL A 170 4.38 -12.06 16.35
C VAL A 170 5.13 -11.78 15.04
N TYR A 171 4.93 -10.58 14.49
CA TYR A 171 5.65 -10.13 13.30
C TYR A 171 7.06 -9.66 13.67
N SER A 172 8.07 -10.40 13.21
CA SER A 172 9.50 -10.10 13.40
C SER A 172 10.23 -9.92 12.07
N GLY A 173 9.67 -9.09 11.17
CA GLY A 173 10.32 -8.74 9.89
C GLY A 173 10.10 -9.75 8.76
N THR A 174 9.20 -10.72 8.93
CA THR A 174 8.83 -11.65 7.86
C THR A 174 7.37 -12.07 7.96
N CYS A 175 6.74 -12.35 6.83
CA CYS A 175 5.40 -12.93 6.75
C CYS A 175 5.41 -14.47 6.70
N VAL A 176 6.59 -15.09 6.52
CA VAL A 176 6.72 -16.55 6.39
C VAL A 176 6.12 -17.25 7.61
N GLY A 177 5.22 -18.20 7.35
CA GLY A 177 4.49 -18.95 8.35
C GLY A 177 3.04 -18.50 8.59
N CYS A 178 2.68 -17.30 8.14
CA CYS A 178 1.29 -16.82 8.20
C CYS A 178 0.44 -17.48 7.10
N TYR A 179 -0.83 -17.80 7.40
CA TYR A 179 -1.78 -18.32 6.41
C TYR A 179 -1.87 -17.44 5.15
N TRP A 180 -1.95 -16.12 5.32
CA TRP A 180 -2.08 -15.18 4.20
C TRP A 180 -0.80 -14.96 3.40
N TYR A 181 0.35 -15.45 3.89
CA TYR A 181 1.61 -15.42 3.14
C TYR A 181 1.60 -16.45 2.01
N ASP A 182 1.28 -17.70 2.34
CA ASP A 182 1.16 -18.78 1.36
C ASP A 182 0.10 -19.80 1.81
N PRO A 183 -1.17 -19.61 1.42
CA PRO A 183 -2.25 -20.53 1.81
C PRO A 183 -2.03 -21.96 1.32
N LYS A 184 -1.35 -22.15 0.17
CA LYS A 184 -1.10 -23.49 -0.38
C LYS A 184 -0.08 -24.24 0.47
N GLU A 185 1.05 -23.61 0.77
CA GLU A 185 2.06 -24.21 1.64
C GLU A 185 1.52 -24.41 3.05
N PHE A 186 0.75 -23.45 3.57
CA PHE A 186 0.08 -23.57 4.86
C PHE A 186 -0.81 -24.81 4.94
N ASN A 187 -1.74 -24.96 3.98
CA ASN A 187 -2.63 -26.11 3.91
C ASN A 187 -1.85 -27.42 3.73
N LYS A 188 -0.83 -27.42 2.86
CA LYS A 188 0.01 -28.59 2.64
C LYS A 188 0.68 -29.08 3.93
N LEU A 189 1.19 -28.17 4.76
CA LEU A 189 1.85 -28.52 6.02
C LEU A 189 0.85 -28.94 7.10
N VAL A 190 -0.26 -28.21 7.26
CA VAL A 190 -1.25 -28.49 8.33
C VAL A 190 -2.06 -29.74 8.03
N SER A 191 -2.35 -30.02 6.76
CA SER A 191 -3.14 -31.19 6.34
C SER A 191 -2.30 -32.44 6.05
N LYS A 192 -0.99 -32.46 6.34
CA LYS A 192 -0.13 -33.64 6.07
C LYS A 192 -0.67 -34.93 6.65
N SER A 193 -1.26 -34.88 7.83
CA SER A 193 -1.84 -36.02 8.55
C SER A 193 -3.33 -36.23 8.24
N PHE A 194 -3.96 -35.35 7.46
CA PHE A 194 -5.37 -35.48 7.12
C PHE A 194 -5.58 -36.64 6.16
N LYS A 195 -6.23 -37.70 6.65
CA LYS A 195 -6.74 -38.79 5.82
C LYS A 195 -8.21 -38.52 5.56
N LYS A 196 -8.58 -38.31 4.28
CA LYS A 196 -9.99 -38.26 3.89
C LYS A 196 -10.60 -39.61 4.23
N LYS A 197 -11.53 -39.65 5.19
CA LYS A 197 -12.41 -40.81 5.34
C LYS A 197 -13.25 -40.85 4.06
N VAL A 198 -13.04 -41.91 3.27
CA VAL A 198 -13.85 -42.22 2.09
C VAL A 198 -15.22 -42.69 2.57
#